data_AF-A0A957XYE7-F1
#
_entry.id   AF-A0A957XYE7-F1
#
_cell.length_a   1.000
_cell.length_b   1.000
_cell.length_c   1.000
_cell.angle_alpha   90.00
_cell.angle_beta   90.00
_cell.angle_gamma   90.00
#
_symmetry.space_group_name_H-M   'P 1'
#
loop_
_entity.id
_entity.type
_entity.pdbx_description
1 polymer ?
#
loop_
_entity_poly.entity_id
_entity_poly.type
_entity_poly.pdbx_seq_one_letter_code
_entity_poly.pdbx_strand_id
1 'polypeptide(L)'
;FEPNGPQLWDNVRRTVEDFLYNEWRQGALLGSKPEEAYFVRCDRSTMTPNDLDNGRLVCLIGVSPVRPAEFVIFRIGQWTATATA
;
A
#
# COMPACT_ATOMS: atom_id res chain seq x y z
N PHE A 1 -4.01 0.00 -18.91
CA PHE A 1 -3.55 -0.94 -17.88
C PHE A 1 -2.03 -0.97 -17.94
N GLU A 2 -1.34 -0.67 -16.83
CA GLU A 2 0.11 -0.86 -16.73
C GLU A 2 0.42 -2.33 -16.40
N PRO A 3 1.55 -2.90 -16.89
CA PRO A 3 2.00 -4.21 -16.46
C PRO A 3 2.25 -4.26 -14.95
N ASN A 4 1.89 -5.38 -14.31
CA ASN A 4 2.22 -5.62 -12.90
C ASN A 4 3.75 -5.80 -12.75
N GLY A 5 4.45 -4.74 -12.38
CA GLY A 5 5.90 -4.71 -12.29
C GLY A 5 6.43 -3.50 -11.52
N PRO A 6 7.76 -3.35 -11.41
CA PRO A 6 8.39 -2.37 -10.52
C PRO A 6 7.89 -0.93 -10.69
N GLN A 7 7.64 -0.49 -11.93
CA GLN A 7 7.12 0.85 -12.20
C GLN A 7 5.75 1.08 -11.55
N LEU A 8 4.81 0.12 -11.71
CA LEU A 8 3.49 0.21 -11.10
C LEU A 8 3.60 0.16 -9.58
N TRP A 9 4.46 -0.70 -9.03
CA TRP A 9 4.65 -0.83 -7.60
C TRP A 9 5.17 0.46 -6.97
N ASP A 10 6.14 1.11 -7.61
CA ASP A 10 6.66 2.41 -7.19
C ASP A 10 5.60 3.51 -7.28
N ASN A 11 4.80 3.54 -8.35
CA ASN A 11 3.71 4.50 -8.51
C ASN A 11 2.67 4.35 -7.38
N VAL A 12 2.27 3.11 -7.07
CA VAL A 12 1.34 2.80 -5.98
C VAL A 12 1.94 3.21 -4.63
N ARG A 13 3.18 2.80 -4.35
CA ARG A 13 3.88 3.14 -3.10
C ARG A 13 3.92 4.64 -2.87
N ARG A 14 4.40 5.41 -3.86
CA ARG A 14 4.50 6.88 -3.77
C ARG A 14 3.15 7.54 -3.56
N THR A 15 2.14 7.11 -4.29
CA THR A 15 0.78 7.68 -4.15
C THR A 15 0.22 7.48 -2.73
N VAL A 16 0.45 6.29 -2.15
CA VAL A 16 0.02 6.01 -0.77
C VAL A 16 0.88 6.78 0.25
N GLU A 17 2.20 6.87 0.04
CA GLU A 17 3.11 7.66 0.88
C GLU A 17 2.69 9.14 0.91
N ASP A 18 2.38 9.73 -0.24
CA ASP A 18 1.96 11.13 -0.36
C ASP A 18 0.63 11.38 0.36
N PHE A 19 -0.33 10.45 0.25
CA PHE A 19 -1.59 10.52 0.98
C PHE A 19 -1.35 10.48 2.50
N LEU A 20 -0.62 9.48 2.99
CA LEU A 20 -0.37 9.33 4.43
C LEU A 20 0.48 10.46 5.01
N TYR A 21 1.37 11.05 4.21
CA TYR A 21 2.10 12.25 4.59
C TYR A 21 1.15 13.42 4.87
N ASN A 22 0.15 13.63 4.00
CA ASN A 22 -0.86 14.68 4.19
C ASN A 22 -1.72 14.41 5.42
N GLU A 23 -2.11 13.16 5.68
CA GLU A 23 -2.87 12.79 6.88
C GLU A 23 -2.06 13.01 8.18
N TRP A 24 -0.78 12.62 8.19
CA TRP A 24 0.12 12.91 9.30
C TRP A 24 0.26 14.41 9.55
N ARG A 25 0.47 15.19 8.48
CA ARG A 25 0.55 16.65 8.57
C ARG A 25 -0.72 17.32 9.11
N GLN A 26 -1.88 16.71 8.90
CA GLN A 26 -3.17 17.17 9.43
C GLN A 26 -3.42 16.69 10.87
N GLY A 27 -2.50 15.92 11.46
CA GLY A 27 -2.62 15.40 12.82
C GLY A 27 -3.51 14.16 12.93
N ALA A 28 -3.85 13.52 11.80
CA ALA A 28 -4.65 12.29 11.80
C ALA A 28 -3.83 11.04 12.17
N LEU A 29 -2.50 11.11 12.11
CA LEU A 29 -1.57 10.05 12.48
C LEU A 29 -0.65 10.51 13.63
N LEU A 30 -0.32 9.58 14.54
CA LEU A 30 0.57 9.79 15.67
C LEU A 30 2.04 9.67 15.23
N GLY A 31 2.92 10.54 15.72
CA GLY A 31 4.37 10.45 15.49
C GLY A 31 5.00 11.83 15.33
N SER A 32 6.22 11.99 15.82
CA SER A 32 6.98 13.25 15.67
C SER A 32 7.58 13.40 14.28
N LYS A 33 7.69 12.28 13.55
CA LYS A 33 8.16 12.19 12.17
C LYS A 33 7.28 11.22 11.36
N PRO A 34 7.23 11.33 10.02
CA PRO A 34 6.43 10.43 9.19
C PRO A 34 6.74 8.95 9.41
N GLU A 35 8.01 8.59 9.63
CA GLU A 35 8.44 7.21 9.78
C GLU A 35 7.96 6.56 11.09
N GLU A 36 7.57 7.37 12.08
CA GLU A 36 6.92 6.92 13.31
C GLU A 36 5.40 6.77 13.13
N ALA A 37 4.84 7.43 12.11
CA ALA A 37 3.40 7.53 11.88
C ALA A 37 2.87 6.49 10.90
N TYR A 38 3.66 6.14 9.88
CA TYR A 38 3.29 5.14 8.90
C TYR A 38 4.50 4.52 8.19
N PHE A 39 4.26 3.39 7.53
CA PHE A 39 5.15 2.86 6.51
C PHE A 39 4.35 2.29 5.34
N VAL A 40 4.95 2.31 4.15
CA VAL A 40 4.39 1.72 2.93
C VAL A 40 5.45 0.86 2.27
N ARG A 41 5.10 -0.37 1.91
CA ARG A 41 5.94 -1.28 1.13
C ARG A 41 5.13 -1.84 -0.01
N CYS A 42 5.59 -1.60 -1.23
CA CYS A 42 5.05 -2.22 -2.43
C CYS A 42 6.22 -2.51 -3.35
N ASP A 43 6.79 -3.70 -3.21
CA ASP A 43 7.97 -4.15 -3.95
C ASP A 43 7.98 -5.68 -3.96
N ARG A 44 8.94 -6.32 -4.65
CA ARG A 44 8.96 -7.78 -4.79
C ARG A 44 8.86 -8.56 -3.47
N SER A 45 9.30 -7.98 -2.35
CA SER A 45 9.26 -8.60 -1.02
C SER A 45 7.85 -8.73 -0.41
N THR A 46 6.84 -8.03 -0.93
CA THR A 46 5.47 -8.09 -0.41
C THR A 46 4.59 -9.10 -1.17
N MET A 47 5.11 -9.73 -2.22
CA MET A 47 4.37 -10.66 -3.09
C MET A 47 5.03 -12.04 -3.13
N THR A 48 4.24 -13.08 -3.29
CA THR A 48 4.70 -14.44 -3.62
C THR A 48 4.75 -14.64 -5.14
N PRO A 49 5.44 -15.67 -5.67
CA PRO A 49 5.32 -16.03 -7.10
C PRO A 49 3.86 -16.20 -7.53
N ASN A 50 3.06 -16.89 -6.72
CA ASN A 50 1.63 -17.09 -6.98
C ASN A 50 0.83 -15.77 -7.04
N ASP A 51 1.23 -14.72 -6.29
CA ASP A 51 0.61 -13.41 -6.42
C ASP A 51 0.88 -12.80 -7.78
N LEU A 52 2.14 -12.83 -8.23
CA LEU A 52 2.55 -12.28 -9.52
C LEU A 52 1.91 -13.03 -10.69
N ASP A 53 1.91 -14.36 -10.64
CA ASP A 53 1.36 -15.21 -11.70
C ASP A 53 -0.15 -14.99 -11.89
N ASN A 54 -0.85 -14.59 -10.84
CA ASN A 54 -2.27 -14.25 -10.87
C ASN A 54 -2.54 -12.74 -11.00
N GLY A 55 -1.51 -11.94 -11.29
CA GLY A 55 -1.66 -10.49 -11.45
C GLY A 55 -2.01 -9.74 -10.16
N ARG A 56 -1.84 -10.36 -8.99
CA ARG A 56 -2.06 -9.72 -7.69
C ARG A 56 -0.88 -8.82 -7.35
N LEU A 57 -1.20 -7.59 -7.01
CA LEU A 57 -0.29 -6.64 -6.39
C LEU A 57 -0.59 -6.62 -4.89
N VAL A 58 0.44 -6.50 -4.04
CA VAL A 58 0.25 -6.38 -2.59
C VAL A 58 1.04 -5.18 -2.08
N CYS A 59 0.33 -4.12 -1.70
CA CYS A 59 0.90 -2.97 -1.00
C CYS A 59 0.65 -3.14 0.51
N LEU A 60 1.72 -3.33 1.29
CA LEU A 60 1.66 -3.44 2.74
C LEU A 60 1.78 -2.05 3.36
N ILE A 61 0.79 -1.68 4.17
CA ILE A 61 0.69 -0.37 4.80
C ILE A 61 0.52 -0.57 6.30
N GLY A 62 1.33 0.12 7.10
CA GLY A 62 1.12 0.26 8.54
C GLY A 62 0.90 1.73 8.88
N VAL A 63 -0.05 2.00 9.77
CA VAL A 63 -0.42 3.34 10.23
C VAL A 63 -0.57 3.36 11.75
N SER A 64 -0.25 4.49 12.36
CA SER A 64 -0.42 4.76 13.79
C SER A 64 -1.52 5.81 13.98
N PRO A 65 -2.80 5.42 14.10
CA PRO A 65 -3.90 6.37 14.19
C PRO A 65 -4.02 7.00 15.59
N VAL A 66 -4.54 8.22 15.65
CA VAL A 66 -4.90 8.86 16.94
C VAL A 66 -6.08 8.10 17.56
N ARG A 67 -6.00 7.80 18.86
CA ARG A 67 -6.79 6.77 19.57
C ARG A 67 -8.33 6.79 19.39
N PRO A 68 -8.99 5.62 19.64
CA PRO A 68 -8.39 4.31 19.86
C PRO A 68 -8.76 3.35 18.72
N ALA A 69 -7.81 2.98 17.86
CA ALA A 69 -7.93 1.73 17.11
C ALA A 69 -6.59 1.17 16.63
N GLU A 70 -6.40 -0.08 17.03
CA GLU A 70 -5.68 -1.18 16.41
C GLU A 70 -5.28 -0.99 14.93
N PHE A 71 -4.06 -1.43 14.59
CA PHE A 71 -3.49 -1.38 13.24
C PHE A 71 -4.50 -1.79 12.14
N VAL A 72 -4.76 -0.89 11.20
CA VAL A 72 -5.57 -1.20 10.01
C VAL A 72 -4.65 -1.64 8.89
N ILE A 73 -4.69 -2.92 8.52
CA ILE A 73 -3.93 -3.47 7.40
C ILE A 73 -4.81 -3.45 6.14
N PHE A 74 -4.45 -2.60 5.17
CA PHE A 74 -5.06 -2.63 3.85
C PHE A 74 -4.29 -3.58 2.93
N ARG A 75 -4.98 -4.58 2.40
CA ARG A 75 -4.50 -5.41 1.30
C ARG A 75 -5.27 -5.05 0.04
N ILE A 76 -4.63 -4.29 -0.83
CA ILE A 76 -5.21 -3.91 -2.13
C ILE A 76 -4.68 -4.89 -3.16
N GLY A 77 -5.57 -5.69 -3.75
CA GLY A 77 -5.27 -6.60 -4.85
C GLY A 77 -6.11 -6.27 -6.08
N GLN A 78 -5.47 -6.20 -7.24
CA GLN A 78 -6.17 -6.11 -8.52
C GLN A 78 -6.42 -7.53 -9.03
N TRP A 79 -7.68 -7.84 -9.34
CA TRP A 79 -8.06 -9.08 -10.02
C TRP A 79 -8.42 -8.76 -11.46
N THR A 80 -7.73 -9.36 -12.41
CA THR A 80 -8.16 -9.31 -13.80
C THR A 80 -9.38 -10.22 -13.93
N ALA A 81 -10.56 -9.66 -14.17
CA ALA A 81 -11.73 -10.48 -14.49
C ALA A 81 -11.43 -11.30 -15.74
N THR A 82 -11.63 -12.61 -15.69
CA THR A 82 -11.59 -13.45 -16.88
C THR A 82 -12.65 -12.91 -17.84
N ALA A 83 -12.23 -12.31 -18.95
CA ALA A 83 -13.15 -12.04 -20.04
C ALA A 83 -13.57 -13.40 -20.62
N THR A 84 -14.74 -13.89 -20.23
CA THR A 84 -15.40 -14.99 -20.95
C THR A 84 -15.69 -14.48 -22.35
N ALA A 85 -15.03 -15.09 -23.34
CA ALA A 85 -15.31 -14.89 -24.75
C ALA A 85 -16.71 -15.38 -25.12
#